data_AF-A0AAD9N5R9-F1
#
_entry.id   AF-A0AAD9N5R9-F1
#
_cell.length_a   1.000
_cell.length_b   1.000
_cell.length_c   1.000
_cell.angle_alpha   90.00
_cell.angle_beta   90.00
_cell.angle_gamma   90.00
#
_symmetry.space_group_name_H-M   'P 1'
#
loop_
_entity.id
_entity.type
_entity.pdbx_description
1 polymer ?
#
loop_
_entity_poly.entity_id
_entity_poly.type
_entity_poly.pdbx_seq_one_letter_code
_entity_poly.pdbx_strand_id
1 'polypeptide(L)'
;MGKYTCEAHNYLDMVSQSIDLQVTSKPVFLTPPSDSSANIGTTITLDCLAVGYPTPTVSWILKNNTRVVAPNRFDDKLYVLSNGSLVISDIQVTHEGLYTCIVENQLGTISGTANVKVQGQLQ
;
A
#
# COMPACT_ATOMS: atom_id res chain seq x y z
N MET A 1 7.51 20.80 -0.65
CA MET A 1 8.98 21.00 -0.56
C MET A 1 9.24 22.45 -0.93
N GLY A 2 10.12 23.15 -0.20
CA GLY A 2 10.42 24.54 -0.51
C GLY A 2 11.76 24.96 0.08
N LYS A 3 12.50 25.80 -0.65
CA LYS A 3 13.77 26.36 -0.19
C LYS A 3 13.48 27.68 0.53
N TYR A 4 13.86 27.75 1.79
CA TYR A 4 13.73 28.94 2.63
C TYR A 4 15.09 29.58 2.76
N THR A 5 15.19 30.88 2.45
CA THR A 5 16.44 31.63 2.54
C THR A 5 16.31 32.68 3.63
N CYS A 6 17.25 32.67 4.57
CA CYS A 6 17.44 33.73 5.55
C CYS A 6 18.55 34.66 5.03
N GLU A 7 18.31 35.96 5.07
CA GLU A 7 19.28 36.98 4.69
C GLU A 7 19.51 37.92 5.87
N ALA A 8 20.76 38.08 6.27
CA ALA A 8 21.17 39.00 7.32
C ALA A 8 21.96 40.16 6.69
N HIS A 9 21.58 41.38 7.06
CA HIS A 9 22.10 42.61 6.47
C HIS A 9 22.65 43.54 7.56
N ASN A 10 23.84 44.06 7.34
CA ASN A 10 24.42 45.19 8.05
C ASN A 10 24.76 46.31 7.06
N TYR A 11 25.18 47.47 7.55
CA TYR A 11 25.48 48.65 6.72
C TYR A 11 26.58 48.45 5.66
N LEU A 12 27.37 47.36 5.73
CA LEU A 12 28.42 47.04 4.76
C LEU A 12 28.20 45.73 4.01
N ASP A 13 27.50 44.77 4.60
CA ASP A 13 27.49 43.38 4.12
C ASP A 13 26.11 42.75 4.23
N MET A 14 25.90 41.78 3.34
CA MET A 14 24.73 40.92 3.30
C MET A 14 25.19 39.47 3.19
N VAL A 15 24.72 38.64 4.10
CA VAL A 15 24.97 37.19 4.08
C VAL A 15 23.65 36.46 3.98
N SER A 16 23.61 35.35 3.26
CA SER A 16 22.41 34.52 3.14
C SER A 16 22.70 33.05 3.37
N GLN A 17 21.72 32.35 3.92
CA GLN A 17 21.76 30.90 4.11
C GLN A 17 20.40 30.32 3.72
N SER A 18 20.40 29.17 3.06
CA SER A 18 19.18 28.48 2.66
C SER A 18 19.06 27.10 3.30
N ILE A 19 17.82 26.68 3.56
CA ILE A 19 17.44 25.35 4.01
C ILE A 19 16.29 24.81 3.15
N ASP A 20 16.33 23.52 2.83
CA ASP A 20 15.23 22.82 2.15
C ASP A 20 14.25 22.24 3.18
N LEU A 21 13.02 22.75 3.18
CA LEU A 21 11.94 22.19 3.99
C LEU A 21 11.23 21.07 3.23
N GLN A 22 11.31 19.87 3.77
CA GLN A 22 10.60 18.70 3.27
C GLN A 22 9.40 18.37 4.16
N VAL A 23 8.19 18.55 3.63
CA VAL A 23 6.96 18.17 4.32
C VAL A 23 6.77 16.66 4.17
N THR A 24 6.78 15.94 5.28
CA THR A 24 6.63 14.49 5.34
C THR A 24 5.32 14.09 6.03
N SER A 25 4.77 12.93 5.69
CA SER A 25 3.54 12.41 6.27
C SER A 25 3.61 10.89 6.48
N LYS A 26 3.00 10.42 7.57
CA LYS A 26 2.78 8.98 7.81
C LYS A 26 1.84 8.40 6.75
N PRO A 27 1.88 7.09 6.49
CA PRO A 27 0.95 6.47 5.57
C PRO A 27 -0.50 6.61 6.06
N VAL A 28 -1.43 6.81 5.13
CA VAL A 28 -2.87 6.87 5.38
C VAL A 28 -3.59 6.10 4.28
N PHE A 29 -4.58 5.27 4.64
CA PHE A 29 -5.43 4.60 3.65
C PHE A 29 -6.34 5.62 2.96
N LEU A 30 -6.33 5.59 1.63
CA LEU A 30 -7.43 6.13 0.82
C LEU A 30 -8.56 5.11 0.72
N THR A 31 -8.19 3.84 0.51
CA THR A 31 -9.12 2.73 0.42
C THR A 31 -8.48 1.52 1.09
N PRO A 32 -8.87 1.21 2.34
CA PRO A 32 -8.39 0.00 3.01
C PRO A 32 -9.02 -1.24 2.37
N PRO A 33 -8.41 -2.41 2.56
CA PRO A 33 -9.02 -3.66 2.13
C PRO A 33 -10.29 -3.95 2.93
N SER A 34 -11.28 -4.55 2.27
CA SER A 34 -12.55 -4.96 2.85
C SER A 34 -12.86 -6.41 2.54
N ASP A 35 -13.61 -7.06 3.42
CA ASP A 35 -14.08 -8.43 3.21
C ASP A 35 -14.79 -8.58 1.85
N SER A 36 -14.57 -9.72 1.21
CA SER A 36 -15.10 -10.01 -0.12
C SER A 36 -15.60 -11.44 -0.20
N SER A 37 -16.64 -11.64 -1.01
CA SER A 37 -17.14 -12.97 -1.32
C SER A 37 -17.35 -13.13 -2.81
N ALA A 38 -16.92 -14.27 -3.35
CA ALA A 38 -16.92 -14.49 -4.78
C ALA A 38 -17.12 -15.95 -5.16
N ASN A 39 -17.74 -16.19 -6.31
CA ASN A 39 -17.98 -17.52 -6.83
C ASN A 39 -16.68 -18.15 -7.36
N ILE A 40 -16.54 -19.48 -7.23
CA ILE A 40 -15.43 -20.24 -7.84
C ILE A 40 -15.29 -19.87 -9.31
N GLY A 41 -14.06 -19.67 -9.78
CA GLY A 41 -13.72 -19.33 -11.17
C GLY A 41 -13.75 -17.83 -11.49
N THR A 42 -14.25 -16.98 -10.59
CA THR A 42 -14.27 -15.53 -10.80
C THR A 42 -12.94 -14.87 -10.39
N THR A 43 -12.78 -13.60 -10.75
CA THR A 43 -11.63 -12.78 -10.34
C THR A 43 -12.08 -11.73 -9.34
N ILE A 44 -11.34 -11.57 -8.25
CA ILE A 44 -11.54 -10.50 -7.27
C ILE A 44 -10.31 -9.61 -7.15
N THR A 45 -10.54 -8.38 -6.71
CA THR A 45 -9.49 -7.43 -6.35
C THR A 45 -9.75 -6.95 -4.92
N LEU A 46 -8.76 -7.06 -4.06
CA LEU A 46 -8.76 -6.46 -2.72
C LEU A 46 -8.00 -5.14 -2.78
N ASP A 47 -8.70 -4.04 -2.54
CA ASP A 47 -8.09 -2.72 -2.59
C ASP A 47 -7.14 -2.48 -1.42
N CYS A 48 -6.03 -1.80 -1.70
CA CYS A 48 -5.14 -1.29 -0.66
C CYS A 48 -4.47 0.00 -1.12
N LEU A 49 -5.29 1.02 -1.34
CA LEU A 49 -4.83 2.32 -1.80
C LEU A 49 -4.43 3.17 -0.61
N ALA A 50 -3.21 3.68 -0.62
CA ALA A 50 -2.68 4.51 0.45
C ALA A 50 -1.74 5.60 -0.08
N VAL A 51 -1.63 6.67 0.70
CA VAL A 51 -0.76 7.82 0.43
C VAL A 51 0.12 8.11 1.63
N GLY A 52 1.24 8.77 1.39
CA GLY A 52 2.21 9.17 2.41
C GLY A 52 3.44 9.78 1.75
N TYR A 53 4.25 10.49 2.52
CA TYR A 53 5.50 11.05 2.01
C TYR A 53 6.67 10.88 3.00
N PRO A 54 7.79 10.24 2.62
CA PRO A 54 8.05 9.59 1.32
C PRO A 54 7.01 8.52 0.94
N THR A 55 6.84 8.28 -0.36
CA THR A 55 5.84 7.34 -0.90
C THR A 55 5.97 5.99 -0.19
N PRO A 56 4.88 5.48 0.41
CA PRO A 56 4.97 4.24 1.17
C PRO A 56 5.09 3.02 0.27
N THR A 57 5.76 1.99 0.79
CA THR A 57 5.77 0.66 0.20
C THR A 57 4.52 -0.09 0.61
N VAL A 58 3.89 -0.80 -0.32
CA VAL A 58 2.73 -1.66 -0.07
C VAL A 58 3.14 -3.12 -0.17
N SER A 59 2.66 -3.94 0.76
CA SER A 59 2.86 -5.38 0.73
C SER A 59 1.64 -6.11 1.29
N TRP A 60 1.46 -7.35 0.88
CA TRP A 60 0.40 -8.23 1.36
C TRP A 60 0.99 -9.42 2.11
N ILE A 61 0.44 -9.73 3.27
CA ILE A 61 0.55 -11.04 3.90
C ILE A 61 -0.63 -11.86 3.40
N LEU A 62 -0.32 -12.91 2.65
CA LEU A 62 -1.31 -13.85 2.13
C LEU A 62 -1.76 -14.81 3.23
N LYS A 63 -2.86 -15.52 2.99
CA LYS A 63 -3.42 -16.53 3.92
C LYS A 63 -2.42 -17.61 4.40
N ASN A 64 -1.33 -17.83 3.66
CA ASN A 64 -0.28 -18.82 3.98
C ASN A 64 0.93 -18.16 4.67
N ASN A 65 0.77 -16.95 5.20
CA ASN A 65 1.81 -16.12 5.82
C ASN A 65 2.95 -15.69 4.87
N THR A 66 2.81 -15.88 3.56
CA THR A 66 3.78 -15.37 2.60
C THR A 66 3.60 -13.87 2.42
N ARG A 67 4.71 -13.12 2.44
CA ARG A 67 4.71 -11.67 2.19
C ARG A 67 5.07 -11.39 0.74
N VAL A 68 4.24 -10.58 0.06
CA VAL A 68 4.42 -10.17 -1.33
C VAL A 68 4.43 -8.65 -1.41
N VAL A 69 5.50 -8.06 -1.96
CA VAL A 69 5.67 -6.60 -2.07
C VAL A 69 5.18 -6.11 -3.43
N ALA A 70 4.42 -5.01 -3.47
CA ALA A 70 3.92 -4.44 -4.70
C ALA A 70 5.00 -3.72 -5.52
N PRO A 71 4.93 -3.72 -6.87
CA PRO A 71 4.17 -4.65 -7.70
C PRO A 71 4.89 -6.01 -7.82
N ASN A 72 4.16 -7.11 -7.75
CA ASN A 72 4.75 -8.44 -7.90
C ASN A 72 3.69 -9.46 -8.33
N ARG A 73 4.08 -10.38 -9.21
CA ARG A 73 3.28 -11.55 -9.56
C ARG A 73 3.81 -12.75 -8.78
N PHE A 74 3.07 -13.13 -7.73
CA PHE A 74 3.46 -14.26 -6.87
C PHE A 74 3.28 -15.59 -7.60
N ASP A 75 2.15 -15.76 -8.29
CA ASP A 75 1.89 -16.87 -9.20
C ASP A 75 0.96 -16.43 -10.35
N ASP A 76 0.47 -17.39 -11.14
CA ASP A 76 -0.37 -17.08 -12.30
C ASP A 76 -1.72 -16.43 -11.94
N LYS A 77 -2.22 -16.72 -10.74
CA LYS A 77 -3.54 -16.32 -10.24
C LYS A 77 -3.50 -15.22 -9.20
N LEU A 78 -2.37 -15.03 -8.51
CA LEU A 78 -2.22 -14.11 -7.40
C LEU A 78 -1.10 -13.11 -7.68
N TYR A 79 -1.47 -11.83 -7.80
CA TYR A 79 -0.53 -10.76 -8.10
C TYR A 79 -0.97 -9.43 -7.51
N VAL A 80 0.01 -8.61 -7.12
CA VAL A 80 -0.19 -7.29 -6.53
C VAL A 80 0.11 -6.23 -7.59
N LEU A 81 -0.86 -5.34 -7.81
CA LEU A 81 -0.77 -4.23 -8.75
C LEU A 81 0.14 -3.11 -8.22
N SER A 82 0.55 -2.21 -9.11
CA SER A 82 1.39 -1.05 -8.74
C SER A 82 0.71 -0.06 -7.81
N ASN A 83 -0.62 -0.02 -7.78
CA ASN A 83 -1.41 0.76 -6.83
C ASN A 83 -1.54 0.09 -5.44
N GLY A 84 -1.00 -1.13 -5.27
CA GLY A 84 -1.05 -1.88 -4.02
C GLY A 84 -2.21 -2.87 -3.91
N SER A 85 -3.19 -2.86 -4.82
CA SER A 85 -4.33 -3.81 -4.76
C SER A 85 -3.89 -5.24 -5.09
N LEU A 86 -4.43 -6.21 -4.37
CA LEU A 86 -4.18 -7.65 -4.60
C LEU A 86 -5.25 -8.21 -5.52
N VAL A 87 -4.85 -8.85 -6.61
CA VAL A 87 -5.74 -9.55 -7.53
C VAL A 87 -5.62 -11.06 -7.31
N ILE A 88 -6.78 -11.72 -7.23
CA ILE A 88 -6.91 -13.17 -7.18
C ILE A 88 -7.84 -13.58 -8.33
N SER A 89 -7.27 -14.09 -9.42
CA SER A 89 -8.01 -14.56 -10.60
C SER A 89 -8.32 -16.05 -10.52
N ASP A 90 -9.40 -16.48 -11.18
CA ASP A 90 -9.85 -17.88 -11.18
C ASP A 90 -9.88 -18.46 -9.75
N ILE A 91 -10.64 -17.79 -8.88
CA ILE A 91 -10.65 -18.06 -7.44
C ILE A 91 -11.12 -19.49 -7.15
N GLN A 92 -10.45 -20.16 -6.23
CA GLN A 92 -10.70 -21.53 -5.81
C GLN A 92 -10.89 -21.56 -4.29
N VAL A 93 -11.51 -22.62 -3.75
CA VAL A 93 -11.68 -22.79 -2.29
C VAL A 93 -10.35 -22.70 -1.55
N THR A 94 -9.26 -23.11 -2.20
CA THR A 94 -7.91 -22.96 -1.65
C THR A 94 -7.50 -21.51 -1.42
N HIS A 95 -8.09 -20.52 -2.08
CA HIS A 95 -7.82 -19.09 -1.88
C HIS A 95 -8.64 -18.46 -0.75
N GLU A 96 -9.59 -19.18 -0.15
CA GLU A 96 -10.33 -18.69 1.02
C GLU A 96 -9.38 -18.41 2.18
N GLY A 97 -9.63 -17.32 2.90
CA GLY A 97 -8.88 -16.95 4.10
C GLY A 97 -8.65 -15.46 4.29
N LEU A 98 -7.77 -15.16 5.24
CA LEU A 98 -7.45 -13.82 5.67
C LEU A 98 -6.27 -13.25 4.88
N TYR A 99 -6.40 -12.03 4.37
CA TYR A 99 -5.34 -11.31 3.67
C TYR A 99 -5.11 -9.97 4.36
N THR A 100 -3.85 -9.63 4.64
CA THR A 100 -3.50 -8.38 5.34
C THR A 100 -2.61 -7.53 4.46
N CYS A 101 -3.07 -6.33 4.15
CA CYS A 101 -2.25 -5.31 3.52
C CYS A 101 -1.46 -4.54 4.57
N ILE A 102 -0.18 -4.30 4.31
CA ILE A 102 0.74 -3.51 5.12
C ILE A 102 1.31 -2.40 4.25
N VAL A 103 1.16 -1.17 4.72
CA VAL A 103 1.65 0.04 4.06
C VAL A 103 2.62 0.75 5.00
N GLU A 104 3.85 0.98 4.55
CA GLU A 104 4.91 1.53 5.41
C GLU A 104 5.78 2.57 4.71
N ASN A 105 6.17 3.60 5.47
CA ASN A 105 7.28 4.48 5.13
C ASN A 105 8.12 4.73 6.40
N GLN A 106 9.20 5.51 6.27
CA GLN A 106 10.10 5.81 7.39
C GLN A 106 9.44 6.48 8.61
N LEU A 107 8.21 6.99 8.49
CA LEU A 107 7.48 7.65 9.58
C LEU A 107 6.45 6.75 10.26
N GLY A 108 6.12 5.60 9.67
CA GLY A 108 5.21 4.65 10.30
C GLY A 108 4.62 3.62 9.34
N THR A 109 3.77 2.80 9.94
CA THR A 109 3.14 1.65 9.29
C THR A 109 1.66 1.65 9.63
N ILE A 110 0.83 1.33 8.65
CA ILE A 110 -0.59 1.02 8.81
C ILE A 110 -0.90 -0.33 8.17
N SER A 111 -1.93 -1.01 8.65
CA SER A 111 -2.36 -2.29 8.11
C SER A 111 -3.87 -2.40 8.07
N GLY A 112 -4.37 -3.11 7.07
CA GLY A 112 -5.79 -3.44 6.92
C GLY A 112 -5.94 -4.90 6.54
N THR A 113 -7.05 -5.52 6.93
CA THR A 113 -7.29 -6.95 6.73
C THR A 113 -8.62 -7.16 6.04
N ALA A 114 -8.66 -8.11 5.11
CA ALA A 114 -9.88 -8.57 4.44
C ALA A 114 -9.97 -10.08 4.51
N ASN A 115 -11.15 -10.58 4.86
CA ASN A 115 -11.52 -11.98 4.74
C ASN A 115 -12.12 -12.24 3.35
N VAL A 116 -11.57 -13.22 2.65
CA VAL A 116 -12.08 -13.68 1.35
C VAL A 116 -12.85 -14.97 1.56
N LYS A 117 -14.13 -14.97 1.18
CA LYS A 117 -15.01 -16.15 1.25
C LYS A 117 -15.41 -16.64 -0.13
N VAL A 118 -15.19 -17.92 -0.41
CA VAL A 118 -15.48 -18.51 -1.72
C VAL A 118 -16.86 -19.17 -1.71
N GLN A 119 -17.68 -18.86 -2.72
CA GLN A 119 -19.03 -19.39 -2.89
C GLN A 119 -19.06 -20.40 -4.04
N GLY A 120 -19.78 -21.51 -3.85
CA GLY A 120 -19.93 -22.56 -4.85
C GLY A 120 -19.90 -23.95 -4.23
N GLN A 121 -20.74 -24.86 -4.73
CA GLN A 121 -20.71 -26.28 -4.32
C GLN A 121 -19.64 -27.01 -5.14
N LEU A 122 -18.87 -27.88 -4.46
CA LEU A 122 -18.18 -28.99 -5.13
C LEU A 122 -19.27 -29.79 -5.87
N GLN A 123 -19.23 -29.79 -7.21
CA GLN A 123 -20.01 -30.74 -8.02
C GLN A 123 -19.35 -32.11 -7.97
#